data_AF-A0A936UCD6-F1
#
_entry.id   AF-A0A936UCD6-F1
#
_cell.length_a   1.000
_cell.length_b   1.000
_cell.length_c   1.000
_cell.angle_alpha   90.00
_cell.angle_beta   90.00
_cell.angle_gamma   90.00
#
_symmetry.space_group_name_H-M   'P 1'
#
loop_
_entity.id
_entity.type
_entity.pdbx_description
1 polymer ?
#
loop_
_entity_poly.entity_id
_entity_poly.type
_entity_poly.pdbx_seq_one_letter_code
_entity_poly.pdbx_strand_id
1 'polypeptide(L)'
;MKTVLVVFFLSIQSSYSENSEMAATEAAFDTVQFYAANGINWRIKTYAKDQDVHIWSLGENVSDIVALARAIQRSTTPMHFEATLLKQKRD
;
A
#
# COMPACT_ATOMS: atom_id res chain seq x y z
N MET A 1 17.61 17.10 -2.21
CA MET A 1 16.31 16.48 -1.87
C MET A 1 16.44 14.98 -2.00
N LYS A 2 15.89 14.20 -1.05
CA LYS A 2 15.96 12.74 -1.06
C LYS A 2 14.60 12.17 -1.45
N THR A 3 14.56 11.44 -2.56
CA THR A 3 13.40 10.66 -2.99
C THR A 3 13.57 9.24 -2.49
N VAL A 4 12.51 8.64 -1.96
CA VAL A 4 12.51 7.26 -1.48
C VAL A 4 11.32 6.52 -2.07
N LEU A 5 11.60 5.33 -2.61
CA LEU A 5 10.59 4.37 -3.04
C LEU A 5 10.84 3.05 -2.30
N VAL A 6 9.83 2.56 -1.61
CA VAL A 6 9.82 1.23 -0.98
C VAL A 6 8.79 0.39 -1.72
N VAL A 7 9.16 -0.81 -2.16
CA VAL A 7 8.28 -1.73 -2.90
C VAL A 7 8.24 -3.05 -2.16
N PHE A 8 7.04 -3.52 -1.83
CA PHE A 8 6.78 -4.88 -1.38
C PHE A 8 6.13 -5.67 -2.49
N PHE A 9 6.68 -6.86 -2.74
CA PHE A 9 6.09 -7.88 -3.59
C PHE A 9 5.28 -8.79 -2.66
N LEU A 10 3.98 -8.86 -2.87
CA LEU A 10 3.11 -9.66 -2.00
C LEU A 10 3.06 -11.11 -2.49
N SER A 11 2.90 -12.05 -1.57
CA SER A 11 2.65 -13.46 -1.87
C SER A 11 1.21 -13.74 -2.30
N ILE A 12 0.45 -12.70 -2.60
CA ILE A 12 -0.95 -12.76 -3.03
C ILE A 12 -1.12 -12.00 -4.34
N GLN A 13 -2.19 -12.34 -5.05
CA GLN A 13 -2.80 -11.51 -6.09
C GLN A 13 -4.25 -11.29 -5.70
N SER A 14 -4.76 -10.07 -5.90
CA SER A 14 -6.13 -9.73 -5.53
C SER A 14 -6.90 -8.98 -6.61
N SER A 15 -8.21 -9.03 -6.48
CA SER A 15 -9.20 -8.26 -7.24
C SER A 15 -9.95 -7.36 -6.27
N TYR A 16 -9.94 -6.06 -6.53
CA TYR A 16 -10.76 -5.09 -5.82
C TYR A 16 -12.24 -5.24 -6.22
N SER A 17 -12.51 -5.40 -7.52
CA SER A 17 -13.87 -5.48 -8.05
C SER A 17 -14.63 -6.72 -7.59
N GLU A 18 -13.93 -7.86 -7.49
CA GLU A 18 -14.51 -9.12 -7.02
C GLU A 18 -14.32 -9.33 -5.51
N ASN A 19 -13.62 -8.42 -4.81
CA ASN A 19 -13.25 -8.54 -3.40
C ASN A 19 -12.69 -9.94 -3.07
N SER A 20 -11.69 -10.37 -3.86
CA SER A 20 -11.11 -11.71 -3.77
C SER A 20 -9.58 -11.66 -3.71
N GLU A 21 -9.00 -12.59 -2.97
CA GLU A 21 -7.54 -12.77 -2.87
C GLU A 21 -7.18 -14.24 -3.08
N MET A 22 -6.03 -14.49 -3.71
CA MET A 22 -5.46 -15.82 -3.89
C MET A 22 -3.94 -15.77 -3.86
N ALA A 23 -3.29 -16.92 -3.79
CA ALA A 23 -1.84 -17.01 -3.81
C ALA A 23 -1.28 -16.38 -5.11
N ALA A 24 -0.19 -15.63 -4.95
CA ALA A 24 0.57 -15.09 -6.07
C ALA A 24 1.15 -16.22 -6.92
N THR A 25 1.35 -15.91 -8.20
CA THR A 25 2.14 -16.71 -9.13
C THR A 25 3.38 -15.91 -9.54
N GLU A 26 4.33 -16.54 -10.23
CA GLU A 26 5.47 -15.82 -10.80
C GLU A 26 5.06 -14.72 -11.79
N ALA A 27 3.93 -14.90 -12.48
CA ALA A 27 3.42 -13.96 -13.47
C ALA A 27 2.45 -12.90 -12.89
N ALA A 28 1.89 -13.13 -11.69
CA ALA A 28 0.86 -12.27 -11.12
C ALA A 28 0.96 -12.21 -9.59
N PHE A 29 1.28 -11.03 -9.08
CA PHE A 29 1.35 -10.71 -7.66
C PHE A 29 1.01 -9.23 -7.44
N ASP A 30 0.41 -8.93 -6.31
CA ASP A 30 0.16 -7.56 -5.90
C ASP A 30 1.44 -6.90 -5.41
N THR A 31 1.49 -5.57 -5.52
CA THR A 31 2.53 -4.76 -4.91
C THR A 31 1.90 -3.75 -3.97
N VAL A 32 2.61 -3.45 -2.89
CA VAL A 32 2.34 -2.26 -2.08
C VAL A 32 3.61 -1.42 -2.08
N GLN A 33 3.47 -0.18 -2.49
CA GLN A 33 4.57 0.74 -2.71
C GLN A 33 4.37 1.99 -1.86
N PHE A 34 5.47 2.53 -1.36
CA PHE A 34 5.50 3.78 -0.61
C PHE A 34 6.48 4.72 -1.28
N TYR A 35 5.98 5.88 -1.70
CA TYR A 35 6.77 6.88 -2.41
C TYR A 35 6.77 8.18 -1.63
N ALA A 36 7.96 8.74 -1.40
CA ALA A 36 8.17 10.01 -0.72
C ALA A 36 9.06 10.91 -1.58
N ALA A 37 8.50 12.05 -2.02
CA ALA A 37 9.22 13.07 -2.76
C ALA A 37 8.57 14.43 -2.54
N ASN A 38 9.37 15.49 -2.47
CA ASN A 38 8.87 16.87 -2.38
C ASN A 38 7.94 17.16 -1.19
N GLY A 39 8.18 16.48 -0.08
CA GLY A 39 7.30 16.59 1.09
C GLY A 39 5.94 15.95 0.86
N ILE A 40 5.71 15.26 -0.25
CA ILE A 40 4.47 14.55 -0.55
C ILE A 40 4.73 13.06 -0.46
N ASN A 41 3.83 12.35 0.22
CA ASN A 41 3.98 10.92 0.48
C ASN A 41 2.74 10.17 -0.02
N TRP A 42 2.98 9.02 -0.65
CA TRP A 42 1.94 8.22 -1.28
C TRP A 42 2.11 6.74 -0.92
N ARG A 43 0.98 6.06 -0.80
CA ARG A 43 0.89 4.60 -0.86
C ARG A 43 0.23 4.21 -2.16
N ILE A 44 0.77 3.22 -2.84
CA ILE A 44 0.23 2.70 -4.10
C ILE A 44 0.05 1.19 -3.92
N LYS A 45 -1.13 0.63 -4.21
CA LYS A 45 -1.35 -0.81 -4.27
C LYS A 45 -1.76 -1.21 -5.66
N THR A 46 -1.17 -2.28 -6.17
CA THR A 46 -1.62 -2.92 -7.41
C THR A 46 -2.47 -4.15 -7.08
N TYR A 47 -3.53 -4.34 -7.87
CA TYR A 47 -4.41 -5.50 -7.82
C TYR A 47 -4.17 -6.30 -9.10
N ALA A 48 -3.33 -7.32 -9.02
CA ALA A 48 -2.81 -8.00 -10.21
C ALA A 48 -3.90 -8.68 -11.03
N LYS A 49 -4.98 -9.15 -10.39
CA LYS A 49 -6.10 -9.81 -11.07
C LYS A 49 -6.95 -8.83 -11.88
N ASP A 50 -7.13 -7.61 -11.37
CA ASP A 50 -7.87 -6.56 -12.05
C ASP A 50 -7.00 -5.73 -13.01
N GLN A 51 -5.67 -5.90 -12.94
CA GLN A 51 -4.70 -4.99 -13.56
C GLN A 51 -4.94 -3.54 -13.15
N ASP A 52 -5.37 -3.34 -11.90
CA ASP A 52 -5.78 -2.03 -11.38
C ASP A 52 -4.77 -1.48 -10.36
N VAL A 53 -4.77 -0.17 -10.17
CA VAL A 53 -3.85 0.56 -9.29
C VAL A 53 -4.61 1.56 -8.45
N HIS A 54 -4.46 1.44 -7.14
CA HIS A 54 -5.08 2.35 -6.17
C HIS A 54 -4.02 3.18 -5.47
N ILE A 55 -4.25 4.48 -5.40
CA ILE A 55 -3.30 5.46 -4.87
C ILE A 55 -3.94 6.17 -3.68
N TRP A 56 -3.21 6.25 -2.57
CA TRP A 56 -3.62 6.97 -1.37
C TRP A 56 -2.57 7.98 -0.96
N SER A 57 -2.99 9.22 -0.73
CA SER A 57 -2.13 10.23 -0.10
C SER A 57 -1.91 9.90 1.37
N LEU A 58 -0.65 9.95 1.80
CA LEU A 58 -0.26 9.83 3.21
C LEU A 58 -0.08 11.20 3.88
N GLY A 59 -0.23 12.29 3.11
CA GLY A 59 0.01 13.66 3.57
C GLY A 59 1.49 14.03 3.59
N GLU A 60 1.78 15.22 4.12
CA GLU A 60 3.11 15.83 3.98
C GLU A 60 4.07 15.52 5.15
N ASN A 61 3.51 15.11 6.29
CA ASN A 61 4.24 14.96 7.55
C ASN A 61 4.71 13.52 7.84
N VAL A 62 5.19 12.80 6.83
CA VAL A 62 5.79 11.47 7.06
C VAL A 62 7.29 11.64 7.30
N SER A 63 7.70 11.54 8.57
CA SER A 63 9.10 11.69 8.99
C SER A 63 9.99 10.52 8.57
N ASP A 64 9.44 9.30 8.55
CA ASP A 64 10.14 8.08 8.10
C ASP A 64 9.19 7.17 7.31
N ILE A 65 9.28 7.26 5.98
CA ILE A 65 8.47 6.47 5.06
C ILE A 65 8.77 4.97 5.16
N VAL A 66 10.00 4.57 5.53
CA VAL A 66 10.41 3.16 5.64
C VAL A 66 9.82 2.54 6.90
N ALA A 67 9.85 3.26 8.02
CA ALA A 67 9.20 2.83 9.26
C ALA A 67 7.68 2.69 9.07
N LEU A 68 7.05 3.67 8.41
CA LEU A 68 5.62 3.63 8.08
C LEU A 68 5.29 2.43 7.18
N ALA A 69 6.07 2.22 6.12
CA ALA A 69 5.92 1.11 5.19
C ALA A 69 5.95 -0.25 5.90
N ARG A 70 6.90 -0.45 6.83
CA ARG A 70 6.99 -1.67 7.65
C ARG A 70 5.84 -1.83 8.63
N ALA A 71 5.36 -0.75 9.23
CA ALA A 71 4.23 -0.78 10.16
C ALA A 71 2.93 -1.17 9.45
N ILE A 72 2.69 -0.60 8.25
CA ILE A 72 1.53 -0.93 7.43
C ILE A 72 1.62 -2.38 6.95
N GLN A 73 2.77 -2.82 6.43
CA GLN A 73 2.95 -4.22 5.99
C GLN A 73 2.62 -5.24 7.09
N ARG A 74 3.02 -4.97 8.34
CA ARG A 74 2.75 -5.85 9.49
C ARG A 74 1.30 -5.86 9.95
N SER A 75 0.53 -4.82 9.63
CA SER A 75 -0.88 -4.68 10.01
C SER A 75 -1.85 -5.09 8.91
N THR A 76 -1.37 -5.30 7.67
CA THR A 76 -2.14 -5.95 6.60
C THR A 76 -2.31 -7.45 6.88
N THR A 77 -3.39 -7.80 7.58
CA THR A 77 -4.12 -9.04 7.29
C THR A 77 -4.84 -8.89 5.93
N PRO A 78 -5.04 -9.99 5.19
CA PRO A 78 -5.68 -9.96 3.88
C PRO A 78 -7.09 -9.31 4.00
N MET A 79 -7.41 -8.39 3.08
CA MET A 79 -8.65 -7.61 2.94
C MET A 79 -9.14 -6.61 4.02
N HIS A 80 -8.48 -6.36 5.16
CA HIS A 80 -9.05 -5.44 6.19
C HIS A 80 -8.18 -4.22 6.50
N PHE A 81 -8.06 -3.29 5.54
CA PHE A 81 -7.35 -2.02 5.75
C PHE A 81 -8.17 -0.75 5.47
N GLU A 82 -9.50 -0.82 5.57
CA GLU A 82 -10.36 0.36 5.31
C GLU A 82 -10.59 1.26 6.53
N ALA A 83 -10.44 0.79 7.78
CA ALA A 83 -11.02 1.52 8.93
C ALA A 83 -10.04 2.15 9.94
N THR A 84 -8.78 1.72 10.01
CA THR A 84 -7.94 2.06 11.19
C THR A 84 -7.19 3.38 11.07
N LEU A 85 -6.78 3.81 9.87
CA LEU A 85 -6.02 5.06 9.69
C LEU A 85 -6.90 6.31 9.55
N LEU A 86 -8.18 6.16 9.20
CA LEU A 86 -9.12 7.30 9.14
C LEU A 86 -9.57 7.78 10.52
N LYS A 87 -9.42 6.97 11.57
CA LYS A 87 -9.75 7.38 12.96
C LYS A 87 -8.66 8.20 13.64
N GLN A 88 -7.43 8.24 13.11
CA GLN A 88 -6.35 9.08 13.66
C GLN A 88 -6.31 10.50 13.06
N LYS A 89 -7.28 10.87 12.21
CA LYS A 89 -7.41 12.22 11.62
C LYS A 89 -8.73 12.91 11.93
N ARG A 90 -9.51 12.40 12.88
CA ARG A 90 -10.72 13.07 13.39
C ARG A 90 -10.53 13.39 14.87
N ASP A 91 -9.68 14.38 15.12
CA ASP A 91 -9.86 15.30 16.24
C ASP A 91 -10.78 16.43 15.77
#